data_AF-A0A6C0KED7-F1
#
_entry.id   AF-A0A6C0KED7-F1
#
_cell.length_a   1.000
_cell.length_b   1.000
_cell.length_c   1.000
_cell.angle_alpha   90.00
_cell.angle_beta   90.00
_cell.angle_gamma   90.00
#
_symmetry.space_group_name_H-M   'P 1'
#
loop_
_entity.id
_entity.type
_entity.pdbx_description
1 polymer ?
#
loop_
_entity_poly.entity_id
_entity_poly.type
_entity_poly.pdbx_seq_one_letter_code
_entity_poly.pdbx_strand_id
1 'polypeptide(L)'
;MSTITRKWHTEWLSYVRSRYANISDWVDIVANANFLPEFITMPDMANILSKWTKNHWTAIGNNPNLRIDFIIDHPEFIDKWNFVTLSRNKNITPAIIRANPCLDWNWTSISQNPSVAKDLDFLEENSFKLDFKYIIPHAPLEFIQTYIGTFCYFFKDQFWNWMSCNPNITTDFFLENIDYPWNWGMLTDNPAISLDFIEEHLVDGLWDWNILAANKMNFNFYEKYGWLLPELQNLEMISLNSNMIEFIASNPGLNWNWKNMSHNDGLTFSLVKSMPDKPWDWHVLSQHRNITMEDIESRMEFQWSWFGMSCNPNVNVPFIKRSYFQPWARKYLFKNNMDLGRERYIAKEYDKLAKTAKEKYEYQLMEVAWHPDRLAWVLDQEQAKKYI
;
A
#
# COMPACT_ATOMS: atom_id res chain seq x y z
N MET A 1 -21.30 -22.39 11.59
CA MET A 1 -21.49 -20.94 11.78
C MET A 1 -22.65 -20.67 12.72
N SER A 2 -22.53 -19.69 13.63
CA SER A 2 -23.60 -19.35 14.57
C SER A 2 -24.76 -18.61 13.88
N THR A 3 -25.94 -18.65 14.50
CA THR A 3 -27.17 -17.99 14.01
C THR A 3 -27.00 -16.46 13.87
N ILE A 4 -26.08 -15.87 14.64
CA ILE A 4 -25.72 -14.44 14.60
C ILE A 4 -24.91 -14.13 13.34
N THR A 5 -23.95 -14.97 12.97
CA THR A 5 -23.17 -14.85 11.73
C THR A 5 -24.10 -14.91 10.51
N ARG A 6 -25.10 -15.79 10.53
CA ARG A 6 -26.05 -15.97 9.42
C ARG A 6 -26.97 -14.75 9.20
N LYS A 7 -27.49 -14.15 10.28
CA LYS A 7 -28.36 -12.96 10.22
C LYS A 7 -27.59 -11.70 9.76
N TRP A 8 -26.38 -11.51 10.27
CA TRP A 8 -25.48 -10.42 9.85
C TRP A 8 -25.17 -10.49 8.34
N HIS A 9 -25.01 -11.70 7.80
CA HIS A 9 -24.68 -11.89 6.38
C HIS A 9 -25.83 -11.76 5.39
N THR A 10 -27.06 -12.17 5.74
CA THR A 10 -28.23 -11.91 4.87
C THR A 10 -28.45 -10.41 4.70
N GLU A 11 -28.23 -9.62 5.76
CA GLU A 11 -28.29 -8.15 5.71
C GLU A 11 -27.12 -7.55 4.92
N TRP A 12 -25.91 -8.12 5.03
CA TRP A 12 -24.73 -7.75 4.24
C TRP A 12 -24.91 -8.01 2.74
N LEU A 13 -25.36 -9.22 2.34
CA LEU A 13 -25.64 -9.54 0.94
C LEU A 13 -26.73 -8.64 0.36
N SER A 14 -27.75 -8.29 1.14
CA SER A 14 -28.79 -7.33 0.74
C SER A 14 -28.21 -5.92 0.52
N TYR A 15 -27.33 -5.46 1.43
CA TYR A 15 -26.62 -4.18 1.30
C TYR A 15 -25.71 -4.17 0.07
N VAL A 16 -24.89 -5.21 -0.11
CA VAL A 16 -23.97 -5.35 -1.24
C VAL A 16 -24.74 -5.39 -2.56
N ARG A 17 -25.83 -6.17 -2.64
CA ARG A 17 -26.72 -6.21 -3.82
C ARG A 17 -27.36 -4.85 -4.13
N SER A 18 -27.75 -4.08 -3.11
CA SER A 18 -28.38 -2.77 -3.31
C SER A 18 -27.42 -1.66 -3.73
N ARG A 19 -26.11 -1.83 -3.49
CA ARG A 19 -25.10 -0.78 -3.66
C ARG A 19 -24.07 -1.07 -4.76
N TYR A 20 -23.74 -2.35 -4.96
CA TYR A 20 -22.81 -2.82 -5.99
C TYR A 20 -23.60 -3.47 -7.12
N ALA A 21 -24.34 -2.64 -7.86
CA ALA A 21 -25.05 -3.07 -9.06
C ALA A 21 -24.07 -3.52 -10.17
N ASN A 22 -22.81 -3.08 -10.08
CA ASN A 22 -21.78 -3.39 -11.06
C ASN A 22 -20.90 -4.54 -10.57
N ILE A 23 -20.75 -5.56 -11.42
CA ILE A 23 -19.96 -6.76 -11.11
C ILE A 23 -18.49 -6.40 -10.83
N SER A 24 -17.97 -5.34 -11.46
CA SER A 24 -16.59 -4.90 -11.31
C SER A 24 -16.19 -4.51 -9.88
N ASP A 25 -17.14 -4.07 -9.05
CA ASP A 25 -16.87 -3.70 -7.65
C ASP A 25 -16.52 -4.93 -6.79
N TRP A 26 -16.91 -6.14 -7.22
CA TRP A 26 -16.65 -7.36 -6.46
C TRP A 26 -15.17 -7.72 -6.38
N VAL A 27 -14.34 -7.30 -7.34
CA VAL A 27 -12.89 -7.56 -7.33
C VAL A 27 -12.26 -7.03 -6.05
N ASP A 28 -12.56 -5.78 -5.67
CA ASP A 28 -12.00 -5.16 -4.48
C ASP A 28 -12.61 -5.76 -3.20
N ILE A 29 -13.90 -6.12 -3.22
CA ILE A 29 -14.60 -6.72 -2.08
C ILE A 29 -13.99 -8.08 -1.71
N VAL A 30 -13.80 -8.97 -2.70
CA VAL A 30 -13.37 -10.35 -2.41
C VAL A 30 -11.88 -10.48 -2.13
N ALA A 31 -11.07 -9.50 -2.56
CA ALA A 31 -9.66 -9.43 -2.18
C ALA A 31 -9.46 -8.92 -0.74
N ASN A 32 -10.48 -8.30 -0.15
CA ASN A 32 -10.41 -7.71 1.18
C ASN A 32 -10.35 -8.78 2.28
N ALA A 33 -9.48 -8.59 3.28
CA ALA A 33 -9.36 -9.50 4.42
C ALA A 33 -10.67 -9.71 5.21
N ASN A 34 -11.58 -8.73 5.19
CA ASN A 34 -12.88 -8.85 5.88
C ASN A 34 -13.87 -9.76 5.14
N PHE A 35 -13.62 -10.12 3.88
CA PHE A 35 -14.42 -11.09 3.15
C PHE A 35 -13.95 -12.50 3.47
N LEU A 36 -14.85 -13.37 3.93
CA LEU A 36 -14.53 -14.79 4.13
C LEU A 36 -14.89 -15.58 2.85
N PRO A 37 -13.92 -16.27 2.21
CA PRO A 37 -14.16 -16.98 0.95
C PRO A 37 -15.26 -18.03 0.98
N GLU A 38 -15.55 -18.62 2.14
CA GLU A 38 -16.61 -19.62 2.32
C GLU A 38 -17.99 -19.10 1.89
N PHE A 39 -18.18 -17.77 1.85
CA PHE A 39 -19.45 -17.16 1.43
C PHE A 39 -19.79 -17.35 -0.03
N ILE A 40 -18.85 -17.68 -0.90
CA ILE A 40 -19.17 -17.94 -2.31
C ILE A 40 -20.11 -19.15 -2.47
N THR A 41 -20.17 -20.04 -1.47
CA THR A 41 -21.06 -21.21 -1.45
C THR A 41 -22.49 -20.88 -1.04
N MET A 42 -22.78 -19.64 -0.63
CA MET A 42 -24.14 -19.26 -0.24
C MET A 42 -25.07 -19.37 -1.45
N PRO A 43 -26.32 -19.88 -1.28
CA PRO A 43 -27.27 -20.05 -2.40
C PRO A 43 -27.49 -18.77 -3.22
N ASP A 44 -27.41 -17.64 -2.54
CA ASP A 44 -27.57 -16.30 -3.07
C ASP A 44 -26.41 -15.82 -3.97
N MET A 45 -25.26 -16.51 -3.96
CA MET A 45 -24.08 -16.13 -4.73
C MET A 45 -24.07 -16.71 -6.14
N ALA A 46 -24.88 -17.72 -6.45
CA ALA A 46 -24.85 -18.42 -7.73
C ALA A 46 -25.00 -17.46 -8.95
N ASN A 47 -25.91 -16.50 -8.87
CA ASN A 47 -26.14 -15.49 -9.93
C ASN A 47 -25.01 -14.44 -10.03
N ILE A 48 -24.25 -14.25 -8.95
CA ILE A 48 -23.10 -13.33 -8.93
C ILE A 48 -21.89 -14.05 -9.50
N LEU A 49 -21.62 -15.28 -9.05
CA LEU A 49 -20.52 -16.11 -9.52
C LEU A 49 -20.62 -16.44 -11.02
N SER A 50 -21.83 -16.60 -11.56
CA SER A 50 -22.01 -16.81 -13.00
C SER A 50 -21.52 -15.64 -13.86
N LYS A 51 -21.41 -14.44 -13.27
CA LYS A 51 -20.91 -13.23 -13.92
C LYS A 51 -19.43 -12.97 -13.62
N TRP A 52 -18.81 -13.78 -12.77
CA TRP A 52 -17.40 -13.60 -12.41
C TRP A 52 -16.49 -13.97 -13.57
N THR A 53 -15.56 -13.06 -13.83
CA THR A 53 -14.44 -13.27 -14.75
C THR A 53 -13.21 -13.79 -14.01
N LYS A 54 -12.15 -14.12 -14.76
CA LYS A 54 -10.85 -14.51 -14.22
C LYS A 54 -10.28 -13.50 -13.19
N ASN A 55 -10.59 -12.21 -13.34
CA ASN A 55 -10.13 -11.18 -12.40
C ASN A 55 -10.74 -11.34 -11.01
N HIS A 56 -12.01 -11.78 -10.92
CA HIS A 56 -12.68 -12.01 -9.63
C HIS A 56 -12.10 -13.23 -8.92
N TRP A 57 -11.89 -14.33 -9.66
CA TRP A 57 -11.23 -15.53 -9.15
C TRP A 57 -9.77 -15.29 -8.76
N THR A 58 -9.09 -14.39 -9.46
CA THR A 58 -7.76 -13.91 -9.08
C THR A 58 -7.82 -13.08 -7.78
N ALA A 59 -8.81 -12.21 -7.62
CA ALA A 59 -8.98 -11.39 -6.43
C ALA A 59 -9.25 -12.23 -5.17
N ILE A 60 -10.17 -13.19 -5.24
CA ILE A 60 -10.44 -14.10 -4.11
C ILE A 60 -9.25 -15.03 -3.85
N GLY A 61 -8.50 -15.43 -4.88
CA GLY A 61 -7.23 -16.16 -4.72
C GLY A 61 -6.15 -15.41 -3.93
N ASN A 62 -6.17 -14.07 -3.99
CA ASN A 62 -5.29 -13.19 -3.21
C ASN A 62 -5.82 -12.89 -1.80
N ASN A 63 -7.04 -13.35 -1.46
CA ASN A 63 -7.61 -13.07 -0.16
C ASN A 63 -6.73 -13.69 0.95
N PRO A 64 -6.29 -12.91 1.95
CA PRO A 64 -5.38 -13.39 3.00
C PRO A 64 -6.04 -14.39 3.97
N ASN A 65 -7.37 -14.52 3.94
CA ASN A 65 -8.14 -15.48 4.72
C ASN A 65 -8.63 -16.68 3.88
N LEU A 66 -8.20 -16.79 2.61
CA LEU A 66 -8.46 -18.00 1.83
C LEU A 66 -7.75 -19.19 2.46
N ARG A 67 -8.56 -20.19 2.79
CA ARG A 67 -8.09 -21.48 3.31
C ARG A 67 -8.07 -22.51 2.19
N ILE A 68 -7.14 -23.46 2.30
CA ILE A 68 -6.99 -24.52 1.30
C ILE A 68 -8.12 -25.54 1.32
N ASP A 69 -8.65 -25.86 2.51
CA ASP A 69 -9.77 -26.79 2.67
C ASP A 69 -10.96 -26.31 1.85
N PHE A 70 -11.20 -25.00 1.81
CA PHE A 70 -12.18 -24.40 0.91
C PHE A 70 -11.97 -24.74 -0.57
N ILE A 71 -10.73 -24.75 -1.06
CA ILE A 71 -10.44 -25.08 -2.47
C ILE A 71 -10.65 -26.57 -2.72
N ILE A 72 -10.23 -27.42 -1.77
CA ILE A 72 -10.30 -28.89 -1.86
C ILE A 72 -11.74 -29.38 -1.74
N ASP A 73 -12.50 -28.81 -0.81
CA ASP A 73 -13.88 -29.20 -0.50
C ASP A 73 -14.88 -28.74 -1.59
N HIS A 74 -14.44 -27.88 -2.50
CA HIS A 74 -15.24 -27.32 -3.61
C HIS A 74 -14.62 -27.58 -4.99
N PRO A 75 -14.49 -28.85 -5.41
CA PRO A 75 -13.90 -29.21 -6.71
C PRO A 75 -14.69 -28.66 -7.91
N GLU A 76 -15.97 -28.31 -7.74
CA GLU A 76 -16.78 -27.65 -8.76
C GLU A 76 -16.22 -26.29 -9.23
N PHE A 77 -15.35 -25.67 -8.42
CA PHE A 77 -14.69 -24.41 -8.75
C PHE A 77 -13.26 -24.59 -9.26
N ILE A 78 -12.76 -25.83 -9.39
CA ILE A 78 -11.34 -26.08 -9.66
C ILE A 78 -10.85 -25.39 -10.94
N ASP A 79 -11.63 -25.47 -12.02
CA ASP A 79 -11.33 -24.86 -13.31
C ASP A 79 -11.46 -23.32 -13.31
N LYS A 80 -12.01 -22.74 -12.25
CA LYS A 80 -12.17 -21.29 -12.11
C LYS A 80 -10.96 -20.65 -11.46
N TRP A 81 -10.23 -21.40 -10.64
CA TRP A 81 -9.12 -20.87 -9.87
C TRP A 81 -7.93 -20.47 -10.75
N ASN A 82 -7.34 -19.33 -10.42
CA ASN A 82 -6.08 -18.92 -11.00
C ASN A 82 -4.92 -19.51 -10.18
N PHE A 83 -4.39 -20.65 -10.60
CA PHE A 83 -3.29 -21.32 -9.90
C PHE A 83 -2.00 -20.51 -9.82
N VAL A 84 -1.77 -19.55 -10.73
CA VAL A 84 -0.65 -18.61 -10.61
C VAL A 84 -0.79 -17.79 -9.33
N THR A 85 -1.99 -17.33 -9.02
CA THR A 85 -2.28 -16.52 -7.84
C THR A 85 -2.31 -17.36 -6.57
N LEU A 86 -3.01 -18.50 -6.60
CA LEU A 86 -3.07 -19.41 -5.46
C LEU A 86 -1.67 -19.86 -5.03
N SER A 87 -0.83 -20.26 -5.98
CA SER A 87 0.54 -20.72 -5.71
C SER A 87 1.40 -19.69 -4.97
N ARG A 88 1.14 -18.38 -5.14
CA ARG A 88 1.85 -17.29 -4.44
C ARG A 88 1.26 -16.96 -3.07
N ASN A 89 0.05 -17.41 -2.77
CA ASN A 89 -0.63 -17.07 -1.53
C ASN A 89 0.10 -17.71 -0.34
N LYS A 90 0.48 -16.89 0.65
CA LYS A 90 1.22 -17.31 1.85
C LYS A 90 0.57 -18.46 2.63
N ASN A 91 -0.75 -18.65 2.49
CA ASN A 91 -1.49 -19.73 3.15
C ASN A 91 -1.32 -21.08 2.44
N ILE A 92 -0.79 -21.10 1.21
CA ILE A 92 -0.39 -22.33 0.53
C ILE A 92 0.99 -22.73 1.05
N THR A 93 1.03 -23.79 1.86
CA THR A 93 2.25 -24.31 2.49
C THR A 93 2.84 -25.48 1.69
N PRO A 94 4.13 -25.81 1.89
CA PRO A 94 4.73 -27.03 1.36
C PRO A 94 3.93 -28.31 1.64
N ALA A 95 3.41 -28.46 2.86
CA ALA A 95 2.58 -29.61 3.24
C ALA A 95 1.31 -29.73 2.39
N ILE A 96 0.68 -28.59 2.07
CA ILE A 96 -0.49 -28.54 1.18
C ILE A 96 -0.14 -29.00 -0.24
N ILE A 97 0.98 -28.51 -0.77
CA ILE A 97 1.43 -28.86 -2.12
C ILE A 97 1.73 -30.36 -2.20
N ARG A 98 2.43 -30.91 -1.20
CA ARG A 98 2.72 -32.35 -1.08
C ARG A 98 1.44 -33.20 -1.00
N ALA A 99 0.45 -32.74 -0.23
CA ALA A 99 -0.83 -33.45 -0.08
C ALA A 99 -1.71 -33.42 -1.35
N ASN A 100 -1.46 -32.47 -2.26
CA ASN A 100 -2.29 -32.24 -3.45
C ASN A 100 -1.44 -32.15 -4.74
N PRO A 101 -0.71 -33.22 -5.12
CA PRO A 101 0.24 -33.17 -6.23
C PRO A 101 -0.44 -33.09 -7.61
N CYS A 102 -1.72 -33.44 -7.70
CA CYS A 102 -2.49 -33.43 -8.94
C CYS A 102 -3.09 -32.06 -9.30
N LEU A 103 -2.94 -31.06 -8.43
CA LEU A 103 -3.38 -29.70 -8.72
C LEU A 103 -2.38 -29.01 -9.66
N ASP A 104 -2.88 -28.08 -10.49
CA ASP A 104 -2.11 -27.37 -11.51
C ASP A 104 -1.22 -26.25 -10.93
N TRP A 105 -0.40 -26.63 -9.95
CA TRP A 105 0.51 -25.73 -9.26
C TRP A 105 1.46 -25.02 -10.24
N ASN A 106 1.55 -23.70 -10.11
CA ASN A 106 2.49 -22.91 -10.89
C ASN A 106 3.80 -22.77 -10.11
N TRP A 107 4.84 -23.50 -10.53
CA TRP A 107 6.11 -23.59 -9.80
C TRP A 107 6.88 -22.26 -9.71
N THR A 108 6.81 -21.41 -10.74
CA THR A 108 7.38 -20.06 -10.69
C THR A 108 6.71 -19.19 -9.62
N SER A 109 5.40 -19.34 -9.45
CA SER A 109 4.63 -18.70 -8.39
C SER A 109 4.87 -19.31 -7.01
N ILE A 110 4.98 -20.64 -6.90
CA ILE A 110 5.40 -21.33 -5.68
C ILE A 110 6.75 -20.79 -5.21
N SER A 111 7.66 -20.53 -6.14
CA SER A 111 8.99 -20.01 -5.83
C SER A 111 8.97 -18.59 -5.22
N GLN A 112 7.87 -17.85 -5.38
CA GLN A 112 7.66 -16.53 -4.78
C GLN A 112 6.86 -16.60 -3.47
N ASN A 113 6.49 -17.79 -3.02
CA ASN A 113 5.69 -17.97 -1.82
C ASN A 113 6.60 -17.92 -0.58
N PRO A 114 6.35 -17.00 0.37
CA PRO A 114 7.22 -16.84 1.55
C PRO A 114 7.22 -18.04 2.49
N SER A 115 6.20 -18.90 2.43
CA SER A 115 6.13 -20.13 3.23
C SER A 115 6.99 -21.26 2.64
N VAL A 116 7.33 -21.20 1.34
CA VAL A 116 8.15 -22.20 0.65
C VAL A 116 9.63 -22.03 0.94
N ALA A 117 10.11 -20.79 0.97
CA ALA A 117 11.53 -20.50 1.19
C ALA A 117 12.07 -20.99 2.55
N LYS A 118 11.19 -21.36 3.49
CA LYS A 118 11.53 -21.76 4.87
C LYS A 118 11.56 -23.28 5.10
N ASP A 119 11.11 -24.09 4.14
CA ASP A 119 11.05 -25.56 4.26
C ASP A 119 12.20 -26.17 3.45
N LEU A 120 13.30 -26.50 4.13
CA LEU A 120 14.53 -26.98 3.49
C LEU A 120 14.30 -28.27 2.69
N ASP A 121 13.61 -29.24 3.30
CA ASP A 121 13.27 -30.51 2.66
C ASP A 121 12.50 -30.26 1.35
N PHE A 122 11.56 -29.31 1.34
CA PHE A 122 10.79 -28.98 0.15
C PHE A 122 11.65 -28.37 -0.95
N LEU A 123 12.60 -27.50 -0.59
CA LEU A 123 13.55 -26.89 -1.54
C LEU A 123 14.42 -27.95 -2.19
N GLU A 124 14.91 -28.92 -1.42
CA GLU A 124 15.73 -30.03 -1.91
C GLU A 124 14.92 -30.96 -2.84
N GLU A 125 13.76 -31.42 -2.36
CA GLU A 125 12.84 -32.31 -3.07
C GLU A 125 12.40 -31.76 -4.43
N ASN A 126 12.26 -30.43 -4.54
CA ASN A 126 11.69 -29.76 -5.71
C ASN A 126 12.66 -28.82 -6.43
N SER A 127 13.96 -28.95 -6.16
CA SER A 127 15.02 -28.10 -6.71
C SER A 127 14.97 -27.92 -8.24
N PHE A 128 14.62 -28.97 -9.00
CA PHE A 128 14.51 -28.90 -10.47
C PHE A 128 13.27 -28.15 -10.99
N LYS A 129 12.26 -27.90 -10.14
CA LYS A 129 11.04 -27.19 -10.51
C LYS A 129 11.04 -25.74 -10.03
N LEU A 130 11.78 -25.44 -8.97
CA LEU A 130 11.82 -24.14 -8.33
C LEU A 130 12.69 -23.15 -9.10
N ASP A 131 12.26 -21.89 -9.09
CA ASP A 131 12.99 -20.76 -9.65
C ASP A 131 13.75 -20.05 -8.52
N PHE A 132 15.03 -20.39 -8.39
CA PHE A 132 15.87 -19.93 -7.27
C PHE A 132 16.09 -18.42 -7.23
N LYS A 133 15.83 -17.68 -8.32
CA LYS A 133 15.90 -16.21 -8.31
C LYS A 133 14.92 -15.57 -7.32
N TYR A 134 13.81 -16.25 -7.04
CA TYR A 134 12.80 -15.82 -6.08
C TYR A 134 13.00 -16.42 -4.69
N ILE A 135 13.73 -17.55 -4.59
CA ILE A 135 13.98 -18.25 -3.33
C ILE A 135 15.20 -17.68 -2.62
N ILE A 136 16.33 -17.50 -3.31
CA ILE A 136 17.61 -17.07 -2.73
C ILE A 136 17.50 -15.78 -1.92
N PRO A 137 16.75 -14.74 -2.34
CA PRO A 137 16.57 -13.53 -1.53
C PRO A 137 15.86 -13.74 -0.18
N HIS A 138 15.30 -14.93 0.07
CA HIS A 138 14.51 -15.22 1.26
C HIS A 138 14.92 -16.54 1.96
N ALA A 139 15.82 -17.32 1.35
CA ALA A 139 16.22 -18.62 1.87
C ALA A 139 17.10 -18.48 3.14
N PRO A 140 17.02 -19.46 4.07
CA PRO A 140 17.94 -19.58 5.19
C PRO A 140 19.39 -19.70 4.74
N LEU A 141 20.31 -19.08 5.49
CA LEU A 141 21.74 -19.15 5.16
C LEU A 141 22.30 -20.58 5.23
N GLU A 142 21.78 -21.45 6.10
CA GLU A 142 22.23 -22.85 6.19
C GLU A 142 22.02 -23.63 4.87
N PHE A 143 20.89 -23.37 4.20
CA PHE A 143 20.59 -23.94 2.89
C PHE A 143 21.53 -23.36 1.83
N ILE A 144 21.69 -22.05 1.83
CA ILE A 144 22.55 -21.36 0.88
C ILE A 144 23.99 -21.84 1.02
N GLN A 145 24.51 -21.92 2.25
CA GLN A 145 25.85 -22.40 2.55
C GLN A 145 26.08 -23.83 2.06
N THR A 146 25.10 -24.72 2.28
CA THR A 146 25.17 -26.12 1.82
C THR A 146 25.32 -26.23 0.31
N TYR A 147 24.66 -25.35 -0.46
CA TYR A 147 24.59 -25.42 -1.92
C TYR A 147 25.35 -24.30 -2.64
N ILE A 148 26.17 -23.52 -1.93
CA ILE A 148 26.79 -22.30 -2.47
C ILE A 148 27.63 -22.57 -3.72
N GLY A 149 28.41 -23.65 -3.74
CA GLY A 149 29.21 -24.04 -4.89
C GLY A 149 28.35 -24.40 -6.11
N THR A 150 27.23 -25.08 -5.90
CA THR A 150 26.25 -25.41 -6.94
C THR A 150 25.61 -24.14 -7.51
N PHE A 151 25.19 -23.22 -6.65
CA PHE A 151 24.59 -21.96 -7.09
C PHE A 151 25.59 -21.08 -7.84
N CYS A 152 26.84 -20.98 -7.36
CA CYS A 152 27.91 -20.28 -8.07
C CYS A 152 28.15 -20.87 -9.46
N TYR A 153 28.14 -22.20 -9.58
CA TYR A 153 28.34 -22.88 -10.87
C TYR A 153 27.21 -22.60 -11.86
N PHE A 154 25.95 -22.74 -11.44
CA PHE A 154 24.79 -22.62 -12.35
C PHE A 154 24.39 -21.17 -12.64
N PHE A 155 24.46 -20.29 -11.64
CA PHE A 155 23.92 -18.92 -11.74
C PHE A 155 24.99 -17.84 -11.82
N LYS A 156 26.25 -18.14 -11.46
CA LYS A 156 27.38 -17.21 -11.53
C LYS A 156 27.06 -15.89 -10.81
N ASP A 157 27.35 -14.75 -11.42
CA ASP A 157 27.14 -13.40 -10.85
C ASP A 157 25.67 -13.13 -10.48
N GLN A 158 24.70 -13.80 -11.13
CA GLN A 158 23.29 -13.61 -10.79
C GLN A 158 22.95 -14.16 -9.40
N PHE A 159 23.63 -15.22 -8.96
CA PHE A 159 23.49 -15.72 -7.59
C PHE A 159 23.80 -14.61 -6.58
N TRP A 160 24.92 -13.91 -6.79
CA TRP A 160 25.37 -12.86 -5.87
C TRP A 160 24.51 -11.60 -5.92
N ASN A 161 23.91 -11.26 -7.07
CA ASN A 161 22.87 -10.23 -7.13
C ASN A 161 21.66 -10.58 -6.23
N TRP A 162 21.17 -11.83 -6.31
CA TRP A 162 20.04 -12.26 -5.48
C TRP A 162 20.42 -12.39 -4.01
N MET A 163 21.64 -12.86 -3.75
CA MET A 163 22.18 -13.00 -2.40
C MET A 163 22.33 -11.64 -1.73
N SER A 164 22.82 -10.61 -2.44
CA SER A 164 22.96 -9.25 -1.91
C SER A 164 21.68 -8.64 -1.35
N CYS A 165 20.50 -9.11 -1.76
CA CYS A 165 19.21 -8.67 -1.25
C CYS A 165 18.66 -9.50 -0.08
N ASN A 166 19.35 -10.59 0.31
CA ASN A 166 18.85 -11.49 1.34
C ASN A 166 18.98 -10.84 2.74
N PRO A 167 17.86 -10.61 3.46
CA PRO A 167 17.88 -9.93 4.75
C PRO A 167 18.38 -10.81 5.90
N ASN A 168 18.69 -12.09 5.64
CA ASN A 168 19.21 -13.02 6.63
C ASN A 168 20.74 -13.05 6.71
N ILE A 169 21.46 -12.29 5.86
CA ILE A 169 22.92 -12.26 5.85
C ILE A 169 23.45 -11.88 7.24
N THR A 170 24.43 -12.64 7.72
CA THR A 170 25.19 -12.30 8.93
C THR A 170 26.54 -11.72 8.55
N THR A 171 27.16 -10.96 9.45
CA THR A 171 28.52 -10.46 9.30
C THR A 171 29.50 -11.60 9.00
N ASP A 172 29.44 -12.69 9.78
CA ASP A 172 30.33 -13.84 9.60
C ASP A 172 30.17 -14.47 8.21
N PHE A 173 28.93 -14.72 7.78
CA PHE A 173 28.66 -15.28 6.45
C PHE A 173 29.21 -14.38 5.34
N PHE A 174 29.00 -13.07 5.45
CA PHE A 174 29.51 -12.11 4.47
C PHE A 174 31.04 -12.11 4.42
N LEU A 175 31.72 -12.06 5.58
CA LEU A 175 33.18 -12.02 5.67
C LEU A 175 33.83 -13.31 5.16
N GLU A 176 33.24 -14.47 5.45
CA GLU A 176 33.69 -15.76 4.92
C GLU A 176 33.58 -15.85 3.39
N ASN A 177 32.72 -15.01 2.78
CA ASN A 177 32.41 -15.00 1.36
C ASN A 177 32.70 -13.64 0.70
N ILE A 178 33.58 -12.82 1.27
CA ILE A 178 33.79 -11.43 0.82
C ILE A 178 34.41 -11.34 -0.58
N ASP A 179 35.19 -12.36 -0.97
CA ASP A 179 35.90 -12.40 -2.26
C ASP A 179 35.00 -12.72 -3.47
N TYR A 180 33.72 -13.00 -3.23
CA TYR A 180 32.75 -13.27 -4.28
C TYR A 180 32.14 -11.99 -4.87
N PRO A 181 31.58 -12.03 -6.10
CA PRO A 181 31.12 -10.83 -6.81
C PRO A 181 29.76 -10.32 -6.31
N TRP A 182 29.72 -9.87 -5.06
CA TRP A 182 28.56 -9.24 -4.46
C TRP A 182 28.11 -8.00 -5.24
N ASN A 183 26.80 -7.79 -5.31
CA ASN A 183 26.24 -6.52 -5.74
C ASN A 183 26.30 -5.52 -4.58
N TRP A 184 27.28 -4.62 -4.61
CA TRP A 184 27.49 -3.66 -3.53
C TRP A 184 26.38 -2.62 -3.39
N GLY A 185 25.73 -2.20 -4.48
CA GLY A 185 24.57 -1.30 -4.40
C GLY A 185 23.41 -1.95 -3.64
N MET A 186 23.09 -3.21 -3.96
CA MET A 186 22.07 -3.98 -3.24
C MET A 186 22.45 -4.27 -1.79
N LEU A 187 23.73 -4.58 -1.51
CA LEU A 187 24.22 -4.74 -0.14
C LEU A 187 24.14 -3.44 0.66
N THR A 188 24.43 -2.31 0.01
CA THR A 188 24.34 -0.99 0.64
C THR A 188 22.93 -0.70 1.12
N ASP A 189 21.90 -1.20 0.43
CA ASP A 189 20.50 -1.04 0.84
C ASP A 189 20.01 -2.15 1.77
N ASN A 190 20.72 -3.28 1.83
CA ASN A 190 20.27 -4.47 2.53
C ASN A 190 20.07 -4.21 4.04
N PRO A 191 18.89 -4.51 4.61
CA PRO A 191 18.61 -4.26 6.03
C PRO A 191 19.51 -5.04 7.00
N ALA A 192 20.10 -6.17 6.57
CA ALA A 192 21.03 -6.96 7.37
C ALA A 192 22.39 -6.28 7.56
N ILE A 193 22.76 -5.36 6.66
CA ILE A 193 24.02 -4.63 6.69
C ILE A 193 23.82 -3.33 7.46
N SER A 194 24.37 -3.21 8.67
CA SER A 194 24.23 -2.02 9.51
C SER A 194 25.14 -0.88 9.02
N LEU A 195 24.80 0.37 9.39
CA LEU A 195 25.67 1.51 9.10
C LEU A 195 27.03 1.38 9.81
N ASP A 196 27.03 0.86 11.05
CA ASP A 196 28.27 0.62 11.81
C ASP A 196 29.18 -0.39 11.10
N PHE A 197 28.61 -1.45 10.54
CA PHE A 197 29.38 -2.43 9.76
C PHE A 197 30.02 -1.79 8.52
N ILE A 198 29.25 -0.96 7.81
CA ILE A 198 29.75 -0.20 6.64
C ILE A 198 30.88 0.74 7.06
N GLU A 199 30.74 1.39 8.21
CA GLU A 199 31.77 2.28 8.75
C GLU A 199 33.07 1.53 9.08
N GLU A 200 32.98 0.36 9.71
CA GLU A 200 34.13 -0.48 10.04
C GLU A 200 34.84 -1.05 8.81
N HIS A 201 34.10 -1.24 7.70
CA HIS A 201 34.57 -1.83 6.45
C HIS A 201 34.44 -0.86 5.27
N LEU A 202 34.69 0.43 5.53
CA LEU A 202 34.58 1.47 4.53
C LEU A 202 35.74 1.36 3.54
N VAL A 203 35.45 0.80 2.36
CA VAL A 203 36.39 0.71 1.24
C VAL A 203 35.91 1.61 0.11
N ASP A 204 36.80 2.49 -0.34
CA ASP A 204 36.50 3.45 -1.40
C ASP A 204 36.04 2.75 -2.69
N GLY A 205 34.90 3.22 -3.22
CA GLY A 205 34.34 2.75 -4.48
C GLY A 205 33.48 1.49 -4.41
N LEU A 206 33.32 0.87 -3.22
CA LEU A 206 32.42 -0.27 -3.06
C LEU A 206 30.99 0.17 -2.70
N TRP A 207 30.84 0.96 -1.64
CA TRP A 207 29.53 1.35 -1.12
C TRP A 207 28.86 2.45 -1.96
N ASP A 208 27.54 2.34 -2.15
CA ASP A 208 26.76 3.33 -2.89
C ASP A 208 26.36 4.51 -1.98
N TRP A 209 27.08 5.63 -2.13
CA TRP A 209 26.86 6.83 -1.33
C TRP A 209 25.47 7.45 -1.47
N ASN A 210 24.82 7.32 -2.63
CA ASN A 210 23.47 7.84 -2.81
C ASN A 210 22.45 7.00 -2.02
N ILE A 211 22.60 5.67 -2.06
CA ILE A 211 21.76 4.75 -1.27
C ILE A 211 22.00 4.95 0.23
N LEU A 212 23.27 5.09 0.66
CA LEU A 212 23.60 5.42 2.05
C LEU A 212 22.91 6.71 2.48
N ALA A 213 23.06 7.78 1.69
CA ALA A 213 22.47 9.08 1.97
C ALA A 213 20.93 9.01 2.04
N ALA A 214 20.29 8.21 1.19
CA ALA A 214 18.83 8.07 1.14
C ALA A 214 18.24 7.22 2.28
N ASN A 215 18.93 6.16 2.72
CA ASN A 215 18.27 5.10 3.51
C ASN A 215 18.92 4.80 4.87
N LYS A 216 20.25 4.92 5.02
CA LYS A 216 20.96 4.43 6.22
C LYS A 216 21.66 5.52 7.01
N MET A 217 22.17 6.54 6.32
CA MET A 217 22.99 7.58 6.92
C MET A 217 22.27 8.28 8.08
N ASN A 218 22.99 8.51 9.17
CA ASN A 218 22.58 9.36 10.28
C ASN A 218 23.51 10.57 10.38
N PHE A 219 23.17 11.51 11.27
CA PHE A 219 23.93 12.75 11.42
C PHE A 219 25.41 12.52 11.79
N ASN A 220 25.72 11.58 12.69
CA ASN A 220 27.10 11.31 13.12
C ASN A 220 27.96 10.82 11.94
N PHE A 221 27.41 9.91 11.14
CA PHE A 221 28.08 9.40 9.95
C PHE A 221 28.28 10.51 8.91
N TYR A 222 27.25 11.36 8.71
CA TYR A 222 27.36 12.53 7.83
C TYR A 222 28.42 13.52 8.32
N GLU A 223 28.54 13.77 9.63
CA GLU A 223 29.55 14.68 10.16
C GLU A 223 30.98 14.18 9.87
N LYS A 224 31.20 12.86 9.97
CA LYS A 224 32.51 12.25 9.77
C LYS A 224 32.87 12.07 8.29
N TYR A 225 31.91 11.67 7.46
CA TYR A 225 32.14 11.24 6.08
C TYR A 225 31.38 12.05 5.02
N GLY A 226 30.58 13.03 5.41
CA GLY A 226 29.73 13.80 4.49
C GLY A 226 30.51 14.55 3.41
N TRP A 227 31.81 14.80 3.62
CA TRP A 227 32.71 15.38 2.61
C TRP A 227 33.02 14.42 1.45
N LEU A 228 32.78 13.12 1.61
CA LEU A 228 32.89 12.11 0.53
C LEU A 228 31.65 12.10 -0.38
N LEU A 229 30.57 12.79 0.01
CA LEU A 229 29.35 12.90 -0.78
C LEU A 229 29.55 13.86 -1.96
N PRO A 230 29.24 13.46 -3.21
CA PRO A 230 29.11 14.39 -4.33
C PRO A 230 28.22 15.62 -3.99
N GLU A 231 28.79 16.82 -4.07
CA GLU A 231 28.24 18.06 -3.45
C GLU A 231 26.82 18.47 -3.88
N LEU A 232 26.30 18.00 -5.02
CA LEU A 232 25.02 18.48 -5.58
C LEU A 232 23.90 17.42 -5.69
N GLN A 233 24.21 16.12 -5.58
CA GLN A 233 23.20 15.05 -5.70
C GLN A 233 22.71 14.53 -4.33
N ASN A 234 23.48 14.75 -3.27
CA ASN A 234 23.23 14.08 -2.00
C ASN A 234 22.23 14.78 -1.09
N LEU A 235 22.07 16.11 -1.17
CA LEU A 235 21.03 16.79 -0.39
C LEU A 235 19.62 16.32 -0.82
N GLU A 236 19.46 15.93 -2.09
CA GLU A 236 18.22 15.33 -2.58
C GLU A 236 17.97 13.96 -1.96
N MET A 237 19.00 13.11 -1.89
CA MET A 237 18.92 11.79 -1.26
C MET A 237 18.69 11.89 0.25
N ILE A 238 19.44 12.75 0.94
CA ILE A 238 19.27 13.02 2.37
C ILE A 238 17.85 13.51 2.68
N SER A 239 17.20 14.24 1.77
CA SER A 239 15.81 14.68 1.93
C SER A 239 14.80 13.51 1.98
N LEU A 240 15.14 12.35 1.41
CA LEU A 240 14.32 11.14 1.47
C LEU A 240 14.56 10.34 2.76
N ASN A 241 15.66 10.60 3.47
CA ASN A 241 16.10 9.81 4.61
C ASN A 241 15.42 10.22 5.91
N SER A 242 14.67 9.31 6.52
CA SER A 242 13.98 9.56 7.79
C SER A 242 14.93 9.80 8.98
N ASN A 243 16.14 9.25 8.94
CA ASN A 243 17.13 9.41 9.99
C ASN A 243 17.75 10.82 10.02
N MET A 244 17.50 11.63 8.99
CA MET A 244 18.08 12.95 8.81
C MET A 244 17.11 14.09 9.13
N ILE A 245 15.86 13.79 9.54
CA ILE A 245 14.82 14.79 9.81
C ILE A 245 15.27 15.86 10.81
N GLU A 246 15.90 15.48 11.92
CA GLU A 246 16.34 16.43 12.95
C GLU A 246 17.48 17.34 12.44
N PHE A 247 18.39 16.78 11.64
CA PHE A 247 19.47 17.54 11.01
C PHE A 247 18.93 18.57 10.02
N ILE A 248 17.97 18.16 9.18
CA ILE A 248 17.31 19.03 8.20
C ILE A 248 16.53 20.15 8.93
N ALA A 249 15.80 19.80 9.98
CA ALA A 249 15.05 20.76 10.80
C ALA A 249 15.95 21.81 11.45
N SER A 250 17.16 21.42 11.85
CA SER A 250 18.16 22.32 12.45
C SER A 250 18.92 23.17 11.43
N ASN A 251 18.87 22.79 10.14
CA ASN A 251 19.59 23.46 9.07
C ASN A 251 18.67 23.82 7.88
N PRO A 252 17.58 24.58 8.09
CA PRO A 252 16.57 24.83 7.07
C PRO A 252 17.03 25.77 5.94
N GLY A 253 18.23 26.36 6.07
CA GLY A 253 18.87 27.22 5.08
C GLY A 253 19.62 26.48 3.98
N LEU A 254 19.86 25.17 4.13
CA LEU A 254 20.44 24.36 3.06
C LEU A 254 19.39 24.08 1.97
N ASN A 255 19.86 23.77 0.77
CA ASN A 255 19.03 23.54 -0.42
C ASN A 255 18.40 22.14 -0.42
N TRP A 256 17.61 21.84 0.61
CA TRP A 256 16.84 20.61 0.72
C TRP A 256 15.76 20.50 -0.35
N ASN A 257 15.48 19.27 -0.79
CA ASN A 257 14.34 18.99 -1.65
C ASN A 257 13.09 18.78 -0.77
N TRP A 258 12.37 19.88 -0.49
CA TRP A 258 11.17 19.85 0.35
C TRP A 258 10.00 19.04 -0.24
N LYS A 259 9.98 18.81 -1.57
CA LYS A 259 9.01 17.89 -2.18
C LYS A 259 9.33 16.43 -1.88
N ASN A 260 10.61 16.06 -1.91
CA ASN A 260 11.06 14.74 -1.47
C ASN A 260 10.79 14.56 0.03
N MET A 261 11.01 15.59 0.84
CA MET A 261 10.67 15.58 2.27
C MET A 261 9.18 15.34 2.53
N SER A 262 8.27 15.74 1.64
CA SER A 262 6.84 15.43 1.79
C SER A 262 6.54 13.93 1.74
N HIS A 263 7.40 13.13 1.11
CA HIS A 263 7.31 11.68 1.04
C HIS A 263 8.04 10.97 2.18
N ASN A 264 8.76 11.72 3.03
CA ASN A 264 9.64 11.15 4.03
C ASN A 264 8.84 10.55 5.19
N ASP A 265 9.04 9.26 5.42
CA ASP A 265 8.33 8.45 6.42
C ASP A 265 8.55 8.91 7.88
N GLY A 266 9.60 9.68 8.15
CA GLY A 266 9.90 10.30 9.44
C GLY A 266 9.32 11.71 9.61
N LEU A 267 8.66 12.26 8.58
CA LEU A 267 8.11 13.61 8.61
C LEU A 267 7.03 13.74 9.69
N THR A 268 7.09 14.85 10.43
CA THR A 268 6.11 15.24 11.44
C THR A 268 5.35 16.48 11.01
N PHE A 269 4.07 16.59 11.42
CA PHE A 269 3.29 17.79 11.13
C PHE A 269 3.85 19.04 11.82
N SER A 270 4.49 18.89 12.99
CA SER A 270 5.15 20.02 13.68
C SER A 270 6.24 20.68 12.84
N LEU A 271 6.99 19.90 12.05
CA LEU A 271 7.99 20.42 11.12
C LEU A 271 7.36 21.19 9.95
N VAL A 272 6.30 20.63 9.36
CA VAL A 272 5.56 21.32 8.28
C VAL A 272 4.97 22.64 8.79
N LYS A 273 4.40 22.62 10.00
CA LYS A 273 3.78 23.78 10.65
C LYS A 273 4.78 24.88 11.01
N SER A 274 6.03 24.54 11.33
CA SER A 274 7.06 25.54 11.65
C SER A 274 7.67 26.18 10.40
N MET A 275 7.53 25.55 9.23
CA MET A 275 8.08 26.02 7.97
C MET A 275 7.06 25.92 6.82
N PRO A 276 5.92 26.63 6.90
CA PRO A 276 4.84 26.50 5.92
C PRO A 276 5.19 27.04 4.53
N ASP A 277 6.16 27.97 4.44
CA ASP A 277 6.56 28.62 3.19
C ASP A 277 7.50 27.76 2.32
N LYS A 278 7.96 26.61 2.83
CA LYS A 278 8.79 25.70 2.04
C LYS A 278 7.94 25.01 0.96
N PRO A 279 8.54 24.64 -0.19
CA PRO A 279 7.80 24.09 -1.33
C PRO A 279 7.42 22.62 -1.13
N TRP A 280 6.57 22.37 -0.14
CA TRP A 280 6.00 21.05 0.16
C TRP A 280 5.07 20.56 -0.95
N ASP A 281 5.00 19.24 -1.14
CA ASP A 281 3.94 18.59 -1.90
C ASP A 281 2.71 18.35 -1.02
N TRP A 282 1.75 19.26 -1.06
CA TRP A 282 0.53 19.19 -0.26
C TRP A 282 -0.39 18.02 -0.60
N HIS A 283 -0.31 17.47 -1.82
CA HIS A 283 -1.06 16.27 -2.17
C HIS A 283 -0.53 15.06 -1.40
N VAL A 284 0.80 14.93 -1.36
CA VAL A 284 1.50 13.86 -0.63
C VAL A 284 1.33 14.04 0.87
N LEU A 285 1.47 15.27 1.39
CA LEU A 285 1.23 15.55 2.81
C LEU A 285 -0.21 15.21 3.21
N SER A 286 -1.21 15.51 2.36
CA SER A 286 -2.60 15.19 2.66
C SER A 286 -2.88 13.71 2.87
N GLN A 287 -2.12 12.82 2.22
CA GLN A 287 -2.25 11.36 2.37
C GLN A 287 -1.25 10.77 3.38
N HIS A 288 -0.44 11.61 4.03
CA HIS A 288 0.68 11.17 4.85
C HIS A 288 0.21 10.51 6.15
N ARG A 289 0.73 9.32 6.44
CA ARG A 289 0.32 8.50 7.60
C ARG A 289 0.64 9.13 8.96
N ASN A 290 1.63 10.01 9.03
CA ASN A 290 2.01 10.71 10.27
C ASN A 290 1.24 12.02 10.50
N ILE A 291 0.30 12.39 9.62
CA ILE A 291 -0.51 13.61 9.75
C ILE A 291 -1.93 13.19 10.10
N THR A 292 -2.43 13.64 11.26
CA THR A 292 -3.77 13.26 11.74
C THR A 292 -4.86 14.22 11.25
N MET A 293 -6.12 13.86 11.49
CA MET A 293 -7.23 14.78 11.24
C MET A 293 -7.19 15.98 12.19
N GLU A 294 -6.72 15.83 13.45
CA GLU A 294 -6.55 16.98 14.34
C GLU A 294 -5.47 17.95 13.83
N ASP A 295 -4.37 17.43 13.29
CA ASP A 295 -3.31 18.24 12.68
C ASP A 295 -3.87 19.11 11.55
N ILE A 296 -4.62 18.49 10.63
CA ILE A 296 -5.27 19.17 9.50
C ILE A 296 -6.27 20.22 10.01
N GLU A 297 -7.12 19.87 10.98
CA GLU A 297 -8.09 20.80 11.58
C GLU A 297 -7.40 22.02 12.22
N SER A 298 -6.20 21.84 12.77
CA SER A 298 -5.44 22.93 13.40
C SER A 298 -4.87 23.96 12.41
N ARG A 299 -4.81 23.61 11.12
CA ARG A 299 -4.29 24.43 10.01
C ARG A 299 -5.08 24.17 8.72
N MET A 300 -6.39 24.42 8.74
CA MET A 300 -7.26 24.24 7.58
C MET A 300 -6.98 25.22 6.43
N GLU A 301 -6.25 26.30 6.70
CA GLU A 301 -5.83 27.29 5.71
C GLU A 301 -4.71 26.81 4.77
N PHE A 302 -4.06 25.69 5.10
CA PHE A 302 -3.05 25.09 4.23
C PHE A 302 -3.67 24.44 2.98
N GLN A 303 -2.83 24.19 1.97
CA GLN A 303 -3.28 23.78 0.63
C GLN A 303 -3.63 22.28 0.54
N TRP A 304 -4.25 21.73 1.58
CA TRP A 304 -4.60 20.30 1.65
C TRP A 304 -5.41 19.83 0.44
N SER A 305 -5.01 18.69 -0.13
CA SER A 305 -5.72 18.00 -1.19
C SER A 305 -6.82 17.10 -0.62
N TRP A 306 -8.09 17.39 -0.91
CA TRP A 306 -9.21 16.50 -0.54
C TRP A 306 -9.11 15.11 -1.16
N PHE A 307 -8.57 15.02 -2.37
CA PHE A 307 -8.28 13.72 -2.98
C PHE A 307 -7.21 12.97 -2.18
N GLY A 308 -6.09 13.62 -1.83
CA GLY A 308 -5.04 13.01 -0.99
C GLY A 308 -5.56 12.62 0.38
N MET A 309 -6.35 13.48 1.03
CA MET A 309 -6.99 13.18 2.31
C MET A 309 -7.89 11.95 2.20
N SER A 310 -8.58 11.74 1.06
CA SER A 310 -9.41 10.54 0.86
C SER A 310 -8.61 9.23 0.94
N CYS A 311 -7.29 9.28 0.74
CA CYS A 311 -6.35 8.16 0.86
C CYS A 311 -5.61 8.15 2.20
N ASN A 312 -5.81 9.14 3.07
CA ASN A 312 -5.09 9.23 4.33
C ASN A 312 -5.63 8.18 5.34
N PRO A 313 -4.76 7.31 5.89
CA PRO A 313 -5.18 6.24 6.79
C PRO A 313 -5.80 6.74 8.10
N ASN A 314 -5.58 8.01 8.46
CA ASN A 314 -6.11 8.62 9.68
C ASN A 314 -7.51 9.25 9.51
N VAL A 315 -8.08 9.26 8.29
CA VAL A 315 -9.42 9.82 8.07
C VAL A 315 -10.45 9.10 8.92
N ASN A 316 -11.30 9.89 9.57
CA ASN A 316 -12.34 9.38 10.46
C ASN A 316 -13.72 10.02 10.19
N VAL A 317 -14.76 9.36 10.70
CA VAL A 317 -16.16 9.76 10.52
C VAL A 317 -16.47 11.16 11.04
N PRO A 318 -16.05 11.54 12.26
CA PRO A 318 -16.27 12.91 12.74
C PRO A 318 -15.75 13.97 11.77
N PHE A 319 -14.53 13.78 11.24
CA PHE A 319 -13.94 14.71 10.28
C PHE A 319 -14.75 14.77 8.98
N ILE A 320 -15.09 13.62 8.37
CA ILE A 320 -15.91 13.57 7.16
C ILE A 320 -17.26 14.26 7.37
N LYS A 321 -17.90 14.04 8.52
CA LYS A 321 -19.20 14.64 8.83
C LYS A 321 -19.14 16.16 8.92
N ARG A 322 -18.05 16.73 9.43
CA ARG A 322 -17.86 18.18 9.49
C ARG A 322 -17.51 18.77 8.11
N SER A 323 -16.83 17.98 7.28
CA SER A 323 -16.32 18.38 5.96
C SER A 323 -17.08 17.73 4.79
N TYR A 324 -18.33 17.33 5.00
CA TYR A 324 -19.06 16.47 4.04
C TYR A 324 -19.29 17.15 2.68
N PHE A 325 -19.31 18.48 2.65
CA PHE A 325 -19.49 19.28 1.44
C PHE A 325 -18.24 19.35 0.56
N GLN A 326 -17.12 18.77 1.01
CA GLN A 326 -15.84 18.79 0.32
C GLN A 326 -15.72 17.64 -0.70
N PRO A 327 -14.85 17.78 -1.72
CA PRO A 327 -14.77 16.83 -2.84
C PRO A 327 -13.98 15.56 -2.47
N TRP A 328 -14.54 14.75 -1.58
CA TRP A 328 -13.99 13.46 -1.18
C TRP A 328 -14.05 12.43 -2.32
N ALA A 329 -12.94 11.76 -2.57
CA ALA A 329 -12.85 10.65 -3.51
C ALA A 329 -13.36 9.36 -2.86
N ARG A 330 -14.68 9.15 -2.96
CA ARG A 330 -15.43 8.03 -2.33
C ARG A 330 -14.71 6.68 -2.41
N LYS A 331 -14.18 6.31 -3.58
CA LYS A 331 -13.48 5.02 -3.81
C LYS A 331 -12.33 4.74 -2.83
N TYR A 332 -11.65 5.78 -2.34
CA TYR A 332 -10.48 5.64 -1.48
C TYR A 332 -10.84 5.64 0.01
N LEU A 333 -11.93 6.30 0.39
CA LEU A 333 -12.46 6.23 1.76
C LEU A 333 -12.79 4.80 2.18
N PHE A 334 -13.20 3.94 1.24
CA PHE A 334 -13.47 2.52 1.48
C PHE A 334 -12.21 1.68 1.72
N LYS A 335 -11.02 2.18 1.32
CA LYS A 335 -9.75 1.45 1.50
C LYS A 335 -9.12 1.69 2.87
N ASN A 336 -9.49 2.75 3.59
CA ASN A 336 -8.85 3.19 4.83
C ASN A 336 -9.33 2.45 6.10
N ASN A 337 -9.63 1.16 6.00
CA ASN A 337 -9.97 0.30 7.15
C ASN A 337 -11.07 0.87 8.08
N MET A 338 -11.99 1.65 7.52
CA MET A 338 -13.18 2.08 8.26
C MET A 338 -14.05 0.85 8.44
N ASP A 339 -14.12 0.30 9.65
CA ASP A 339 -15.02 -0.78 10.05
C ASP A 339 -16.36 -0.71 9.27
N LEU A 340 -16.71 -1.79 8.56
CA LEU A 340 -17.88 -1.91 7.67
C LEU A 340 -19.21 -1.52 8.37
N GLY A 341 -19.30 -1.70 9.69
CA GLY A 341 -20.44 -1.22 10.49
C GLY A 341 -20.55 0.31 10.54
N ARG A 342 -19.40 1.00 10.49
CA ARG A 342 -19.27 2.46 10.43
C ARG A 342 -19.46 2.98 9.00
N GLU A 343 -19.10 2.22 7.96
CA GLU A 343 -19.35 2.57 6.54
C GLU A 343 -20.84 2.78 6.23
N ARG A 344 -21.72 1.88 6.71
CA ARG A 344 -23.17 1.98 6.54
C ARG A 344 -23.72 3.29 7.12
N TYR A 345 -23.14 3.75 8.22
CA TYR A 345 -23.53 4.99 8.86
C TYR A 345 -22.98 6.21 8.11
N ILE A 346 -21.70 6.22 7.73
CA ILE A 346 -21.07 7.33 7.00
C ILE A 346 -21.72 7.54 5.64
N ALA A 347 -21.94 6.46 4.88
CA ALA A 347 -22.56 6.53 3.57
C ALA A 347 -23.98 7.09 3.63
N LYS A 348 -24.79 6.60 4.58
CA LYS A 348 -26.17 7.05 4.77
C LYS A 348 -26.22 8.50 5.25
N GLU A 349 -25.35 8.88 6.19
CA GLU A 349 -25.26 10.25 6.67
C GLU A 349 -24.68 11.19 5.62
N TYR A 350 -23.68 10.78 4.84
CA TYR A 350 -23.10 11.58 3.75
C TYR A 350 -24.13 11.83 2.65
N ASP A 351 -24.85 10.80 2.19
CA ASP A 351 -25.88 10.95 1.16
C ASP A 351 -27.06 11.81 1.68
N LYS A 352 -27.41 11.70 2.97
CA LYS A 352 -28.40 12.56 3.62
C LYS A 352 -27.92 14.01 3.71
N LEU A 353 -26.70 14.23 4.20
CA LEU A 353 -26.10 15.56 4.35
C LEU A 353 -25.86 16.22 2.99
N ALA A 354 -25.37 15.49 2.00
CA ALA A 354 -25.19 16.00 0.63
C ALA A 354 -26.54 16.38 -0.01
N LYS A 355 -27.59 15.59 0.22
CA LYS A 355 -28.95 15.92 -0.22
C LYS A 355 -29.47 17.19 0.46
N THR A 356 -29.35 17.28 1.80
CA THR A 356 -29.78 18.47 2.56
C THR A 356 -28.96 19.72 2.22
N ALA A 357 -27.66 19.60 1.96
CA ALA A 357 -26.83 20.72 1.53
C ALA A 357 -27.14 21.17 0.11
N LYS A 358 -27.42 20.24 -0.80
CA LYS A 358 -27.92 20.57 -2.14
C LYS A 358 -29.25 21.32 -2.05
N GLU A 359 -30.20 20.82 -1.27
CA GLU A 359 -31.50 21.49 -1.04
C GLU A 359 -31.33 22.88 -0.40
N LYS A 360 -30.41 23.02 0.57
CA LYS A 360 -30.10 24.29 1.22
C LYS A 360 -29.41 25.30 0.30
N TYR A 361 -28.43 24.87 -0.51
CA TYR A 361 -27.77 25.73 -1.50
C TYR A 361 -28.71 26.11 -2.63
N GLU A 362 -29.56 25.19 -3.09
CA GLU A 362 -30.63 25.48 -4.04
C GLU A 362 -31.60 26.51 -3.46
N TYR A 363 -31.98 26.40 -2.19
CA TYR A 363 -32.84 27.37 -1.51
C TYR A 363 -32.16 28.75 -1.35
N GLN A 364 -30.89 28.79 -0.96
CA GLN A 364 -30.13 30.04 -0.84
C GLN A 364 -29.88 30.70 -2.20
N LEU A 365 -29.58 29.91 -3.24
CA LEU A 365 -29.50 30.39 -4.62
C LEU A 365 -30.85 30.90 -5.10
N MET A 366 -31.96 30.23 -4.74
CA MET A 366 -33.31 30.72 -5.03
C MET A 366 -33.61 32.01 -4.27
N GLU A 367 -33.32 32.14 -2.97
CA GLU A 367 -33.52 33.39 -2.22
C GLU A 367 -32.69 34.55 -2.78
N VAL A 368 -31.43 34.28 -3.17
CA VAL A 368 -30.55 35.31 -3.75
C VAL A 368 -31.00 35.67 -5.16
N ALA A 369 -31.24 34.68 -6.03
CA ALA A 369 -31.59 34.92 -7.44
C ALA A 369 -33.06 35.36 -7.64
N TRP A 370 -33.96 35.01 -6.72
CA TRP A 370 -35.40 35.30 -6.76
C TRP A 370 -35.85 36.22 -5.62
N HIS A 371 -34.94 37.05 -5.08
CA HIS A 371 -35.30 38.07 -4.11
C HIS A 371 -36.40 38.99 -4.69
N PRO A 372 -37.48 39.32 -3.94
CA PRO A 372 -38.60 40.12 -4.43
C PRO A 372 -38.19 41.44 -5.11
N ASP A 373 -37.14 42.09 -4.59
CA ASP A 373 -36.59 43.33 -5.16
C ASP A 373 -35.97 43.17 -6.55
N ARG A 374 -35.48 41.97 -6.89
CA ARG A 374 -34.99 41.65 -8.25
C ARG A 374 -36.12 41.21 -9.18
N LEU A 375 -37.16 40.58 -8.64
CA LEU A 375 -38.38 40.26 -9.39
C LEU A 375 -39.12 41.53 -9.84
N ALA A 376 -39.15 42.58 -9.01
CA ALA A 376 -39.70 43.88 -9.38
C ALA A 376 -39.00 44.49 -10.62
N TRP A 377 -37.67 44.39 -10.69
CA TRP A 377 -36.88 44.88 -11.83
C TRP A 377 -37.16 44.12 -13.15
N VAL A 378 -37.38 42.80 -13.08
CA VAL A 378 -37.70 41.97 -14.26
C VAL A 378 -39.12 42.24 -14.76
N LEU A 379 -40.08 42.46 -13.86
CA LEU A 379 -41.47 42.75 -14.21
C LEU A 379 -41.65 44.17 -14.79
N ASP A 380 -40.87 45.17 -14.33
CA ASP A 380 -40.86 46.53 -14.91
C ASP A 380 -40.32 46.56 -16.35
N GLN A 381 -39.36 45.69 -16.69
CA GLN A 381 -38.80 45.58 -18.05
C GLN A 381 -39.79 44.99 -19.06
N GLU A 382 -40.69 44.08 -18.64
CA GLU A 382 -41.74 43.56 -19.53
C GLU A 382 -42.87 44.56 -19.78
N GLN A 383 -43.19 45.43 -18.81
CA GLN A 383 -44.16 46.51 -19.03
C GLN A 383 -43.59 47.66 -19.87
N ALA A 384 -42.29 47.93 -19.79
CA ALA A 384 -41.61 48.93 -20.64
C ALA A 384 -41.56 48.54 -22.13
N LYS A 385 -41.55 47.24 -22.46
CA LYS A 385 -41.61 46.75 -23.86
C LYS A 385 -42.96 46.94 -24.57
N LYS A 386 -43.96 47.47 -23.86
CA LYS A 386 -45.27 47.84 -24.44
C LYS A 386 -45.33 49.31 -24.90
N TYR A 387 -44.31 50.11 -24.62
CA TYR A 387 -44.30 51.56 -24.88
C TYR A 387 -43.00 52.09 -25.53
N ILE A 388 -42.11 51.21 -26.01
CA ILE A 388 -40.96 51.50 -26.89
C ILE A 388 -40.93 50.39 -27.93
#